data_AF-A0A2S6AZS5-F1
#
_entry.id   AF-A0A2S6AZS5-F1
#
_cell.length_a   1.000
_cell.length_b   1.000
_cell.length_c   1.000
_cell.angle_alpha   90.00
_cell.angle_beta   90.00
_cell.angle_gamma   90.00
#
_symmetry.space_group_name_H-M   'P 1'
#
loop_
_entity.id
_entity.type
_entity.pdbx_description
1 polymer ?
#
loop_
_entity_poly.entity_id
_entity_poly.type
_entity_poly.pdbx_seq_one_letter_code
_entity_poly.pdbx_strand_id
1 'polypeptide(L)'
;YYQPEAFIPTTNTYIEKDLQINEEIEKLRLRTTSALMSGRRDVIVVSSISCIYGMGNPEDFKESVFKFAVGTRISRNAFLH
;
A
#
# COMPACT_ATOMS: atom_id res chain seq x y z
N TYR A 1 -0.74 -6.00 -15.02
CA TYR A 1 -0.89 -5.25 -16.29
C TYR A 1 -1.22 -3.81 -15.95
N TYR A 2 -0.72 -2.82 -16.71
CA TYR A 2 -1.00 -1.41 -16.45
C TYR A 2 -0.97 -0.60 -17.74
N GLN A 3 -2.05 0.10 -18.03
CA GLN A 3 -2.22 1.07 -19.10
C GLN A 3 -2.58 2.43 -18.48
N PRO A 4 -1.72 3.46 -18.63
CA PRO A 4 -2.01 4.80 -18.14
C PRO A 4 -3.12 5.44 -18.97
N GLU A 5 -3.81 6.39 -18.35
CA GLU A 5 -4.66 7.33 -19.05
C GLU A 5 -3.82 8.22 -19.97
N ALA A 6 -4.26 8.41 -21.21
CA ALA A 6 -3.56 9.27 -22.15
C ALA A 6 -4.51 9.87 -23.18
N PHE A 7 -4.19 11.07 -23.65
CA PHE A 7 -4.85 11.69 -24.79
C PHE A 7 -3.84 11.82 -25.94
N ILE A 8 -4.20 11.32 -27.12
CA ILE A 8 -3.39 11.39 -28.35
C ILE A 8 -3.99 12.47 -29.26
N PRO A 9 -3.36 13.67 -29.35
CA PRO A 9 -3.92 14.79 -30.11
C PRO A 9 -4.01 14.52 -31.61
N THR A 10 -3.03 13.79 -32.16
CA THR A 10 -2.93 13.54 -33.62
C THR A 10 -4.07 12.71 -34.17
N THR A 11 -4.63 11.81 -33.38
CA THR A 11 -5.77 10.96 -33.76
C THR A 11 -7.04 11.33 -33.01
N ASN A 12 -7.00 12.41 -32.21
CA ASN A 12 -8.08 12.83 -31.32
C ASN A 12 -8.65 11.67 -30.49
N THR A 13 -7.76 10.82 -29.96
CA THR A 13 -8.15 9.59 -29.25
C THR A 13 -7.85 9.72 -27.77
N TYR A 14 -8.85 9.45 -26.94
CA TYR A 14 -8.69 9.30 -25.51
C TYR A 14 -8.55 7.82 -25.15
N ILE A 15 -7.52 7.50 -24.38
CA ILE A 15 -7.21 6.15 -23.89
C ILE A 15 -7.50 6.13 -22.40
N GLU A 16 -8.49 5.32 -22.01
CA GLU A 16 -8.84 5.14 -20.61
C GLU A 16 -7.77 4.36 -19.84
N LYS A 17 -7.70 4.63 -18.55
CA LYS A 17 -6.86 3.90 -17.61
C LYS A 17 -7.39 2.48 -17.44
N ASP A 18 -6.52 1.50 -17.63
CA ASP A 18 -6.82 0.10 -17.34
C ASP A 18 -5.66 -0.53 -16.57
N LEU A 19 -5.98 -1.35 -15.57
CA LEU A 19 -4.96 -2.01 -14.76
C LEU A 19 -5.47 -3.31 -14.16
N GLN A 20 -4.53 -4.22 -13.99
CA GLN A 20 -4.75 -5.45 -13.25
C GLN A 20 -3.69 -5.56 -12.17
N ILE A 21 -4.15 -5.58 -10.91
CA ILE A 21 -3.31 -5.70 -9.72
C ILE A 21 -3.03 -7.18 -9.46
N ASN A 22 -1.78 -7.49 -9.15
CA ASN A 22 -1.40 -8.79 -8.65
C ASN A 22 -1.45 -8.77 -7.11
N GLU A 23 -2.31 -9.61 -6.53
CA GLU A 23 -2.55 -9.66 -5.08
C GLU A 23 -1.30 -10.06 -4.28
N GLU A 24 -0.46 -10.94 -4.83
CA GLU A 24 0.76 -11.38 -4.16
C GLU A 24 1.79 -10.24 -4.07
N ILE A 25 1.96 -9.48 -5.16
CA ILE A 25 2.83 -8.30 -5.17
C ILE A 25 2.33 -7.25 -4.17
N GLU A 26 1.02 -7.02 -4.11
CA GLU A 26 0.45 -6.06 -3.17
C GLU A 26 0.64 -6.49 -1.72
N LYS A 27 0.48 -7.80 -1.44
CA LYS A 27 0.78 -8.38 -0.12
C LYS A 27 2.26 -8.18 0.27
N LEU A 28 3.20 -8.34 -0.67
CA LEU A 28 4.62 -8.10 -0.40
C LEU A 28 4.93 -6.63 -0.13
N ARG A 29 4.29 -5.71 -0.86
CA ARG A 29 4.40 -4.26 -0.62
C ARG A 29 3.90 -3.91 0.79
N LEU A 30 2.72 -4.40 1.18
CA LEU A 30 2.17 -4.18 2.52
C LEU A 30 3.07 -4.75 3.62
N ARG A 31 3.62 -5.96 3.44
CA ARG A 31 4.58 -6.53 4.40
C ARG A 31 5.82 -5.67 4.57
N THR A 32 6.32 -5.11 3.47
CA THR A 32 7.51 -4.24 3.49
C THR A 32 7.24 -2.98 4.31
N THR A 33 6.12 -2.32 4.08
CA THR A 33 5.76 -1.08 4.78
C THR A 33 5.48 -1.35 6.26
N SER A 34 4.72 -2.40 6.58
CA SER A 34 4.50 -2.84 7.97
C SER A 34 5.80 -3.20 8.69
N ALA A 35 6.74 -3.87 8.02
CA ALA A 35 8.04 -4.21 8.61
C ALA A 35 8.86 -2.96 8.94
N LEU A 36 8.92 -1.99 8.02
CA LEU A 36 9.60 -0.71 8.25
C LEU A 36 8.95 0.11 9.37
N MET A 37 7.61 0.13 9.42
CA MET A 37 6.87 0.88 10.45
C MET A 37 6.88 0.22 11.83
N SER A 38 7.26 -1.05 11.92
CA SER A 38 7.38 -1.75 13.21
C SER A 38 8.51 -1.20 14.10
N GLY A 39 9.41 -0.36 13.56
CA GLY A 39 10.58 0.17 14.28
C GLY A 39 11.78 -0.78 14.30
N ARG A 40 11.65 -1.95 13.68
CA ARG A 40 12.75 -2.89 13.42
C ARG A 40 13.83 -2.26 12.53
N ARG A 41 15.10 -2.55 12.83
CA ARG A 41 16.27 -2.06 12.08
C ARG A 41 16.93 -3.16 11.24
N ASP A 42 16.44 -4.38 11.32
CA ASP A 42 16.94 -5.59 10.66
C ASP A 42 16.14 -5.89 9.37
N VAL A 43 15.86 -4.86 8.56
CA VAL A 43 15.02 -4.97 7.36
C VAL A 43 15.81 -4.57 6.12
N ILE A 44 15.90 -5.48 5.15
CA ILE A 44 16.45 -5.23 3.82
C ILE A 44 15.30 -5.28 2.82
N VAL A 45 15.19 -4.26 1.98
CA VAL A 45 14.16 -4.16 0.94
C VAL A 45 14.83 -4.14 -0.42
N VAL A 46 14.45 -5.09 -1.28
CA VAL A 46 14.78 -5.06 -2.71
C VAL A 46 13.57 -4.50 -3.45
N SER A 47 13.74 -3.37 -4.12
CA SER A 47 12.65 -2.69 -4.82
C SER A 47 13.05 -2.27 -6.22
N SER A 48 12.05 -2.11 -7.08
CA SER A 48 12.16 -1.42 -8.36
C SER A 48 12.08 0.10 -8.16
N ILE A 49 12.02 0.86 -9.25
CA ILE A 49 11.75 2.30 -9.22
C ILE A 49 10.41 2.66 -8.54
N SER A 50 9.55 1.68 -8.24
CA SER A 50 8.31 1.89 -7.47
C SER A 50 8.55 2.54 -6.10
N CYS A 51 9.76 2.49 -5.53
CA CYS A 51 10.08 3.11 -4.24
C CYS A 51 10.09 4.64 -4.26
N ILE A 52 10.19 5.27 -5.43
CA ILE A 52 10.14 6.73 -5.57
C ILE A 52 8.75 7.25 -5.96
N TYR A 53 7.81 6.34 -6.22
CA TYR A 53 6.42 6.72 -6.47
C TYR A 53 5.70 7.02 -5.16
N GLY A 54 4.70 7.90 -5.25
CA GLY A 54 3.93 8.35 -4.10
C GLY A 54 3.37 7.19 -3.29
N MET A 55 3.57 7.27 -1.98
CA MET A 55 2.98 6.40 -0.98
C MET A 55 2.27 7.29 0.05
N GLY A 56 1.22 6.76 0.69
CA GLY A 56 0.53 7.45 1.78
C GLY A 56 1.49 7.89 2.89
N ASN A 57 1.11 8.93 3.64
CA ASN A 57 1.91 9.48 4.72
C ASN A 57 2.21 8.37 5.77
N PRO A 58 3.48 8.18 6.17
CA PRO A 58 3.84 7.20 7.19
C PRO A 58 3.08 7.37 8.52
N GLU A 59 2.72 8.60 8.89
CA GLU A 59 1.94 8.85 10.12
C GLU A 59 0.51 8.32 10.00
N ASP A 60 -0.19 8.60 8.90
CA ASP A 60 -1.55 8.06 8.65
C ASP A 60 -1.56 6.52 8.67
N PHE A 61 -0.49 5.90 8.16
CA PHE A 61 -0.35 4.45 8.21
C PHE A 61 -0.19 3.94 9.66
N LYS A 62 0.55 4.66 10.52
CA LYS A 62 0.67 4.30 11.94
C LYS A 62 -0.67 4.42 12.67
N GLU A 63 -1.47 5.45 12.36
CA GLU A 63 -2.80 5.63 12.95
C GLU A 63 -3.77 4.53 12.52
N SER A 64 -3.61 4.00 11.31
CA SER A 64 -4.41 2.89 10.80
C SER A 64 -4.08 1.53 11.43
N VAL A 65 -2.96 1.41 12.19
CA VAL A 65 -2.53 0.14 12.79
C VAL A 65 -3.11 -0.03 14.18
N PHE A 66 -4.05 -0.96 14.32
CA PHE A 66 -4.56 -1.38 15.62
C PHE A 66 -3.61 -2.38 16.31
N LYS A 67 -3.05 -1.98 17.45
CA LYS A 67 -2.14 -2.83 18.26
C LYS A 67 -2.91 -3.49 19.39
N PHE A 68 -2.82 -4.82 19.49
CA PHE A 68 -3.41 -5.59 20.59
C PHE A 68 -2.46 -6.69 21.05
N ALA A 69 -2.68 -7.19 22.27
CA ALA A 69 -1.90 -8.26 22.87
C ALA A 69 -2.81 -9.24 23.63
N VAL A 70 -2.27 -10.39 24.02
CA VAL A 70 -2.99 -11.34 24.87
C VAL A 70 -3.35 -10.64 26.19
N GLY A 71 -4.64 -10.56 26.51
CA GLY A 71 -5.16 -9.86 27.68
C GLY A 71 -5.78 -8.49 27.40
N THR A 72 -5.70 -7.96 26.17
CA THR A 72 -6.39 -6.73 25.78
C THR A 72 -7.91 -6.92 25.89
N ARG A 73 -8.56 -6.15 26.78
CA ARG A 73 -10.03 -6.12 26.89
C ARG A 73 -10.59 -5.08 25.92
N ILE A 74 -11.15 -5.54 24.82
CA ILE A 74 -11.85 -4.71 23.84
C ILE A 74 -13.24 -5.32 23.55
N SER A 75 -14.23 -4.46 23.34
CA SER A 75 -15.56 -4.92 22.91
C SER A 75 -15.52 -5.32 21.43
N ARG A 76 -16.32 -6.32 21.04
CA ARG A 76 -16.36 -6.79 19.65
C ARG A 76 -16.68 -5.67 18.67
N ASN A 77 -17.61 -4.78 19.03
CA ASN A 77 -18.00 -3.67 18.17
C ASN A 77 -16.87 -2.63 18.02
N ALA A 78 -16.10 -2.37 19.08
CA ALA A 78 -14.94 -1.48 19.01
C ALA A 78 -13.73 -2.07 18.26
N PHE A 79 -13.71 -3.38 18.01
CA PHE A 79 -12.66 -4.03 17.21
C PHE A 79 -13.02 -4.13 15.72
N LEU A 80 -14.31 -4.19 15.40
CA LEU A 80 -14.81 -4.31 14.02
C LEU A 80 -15.01 -2.97 13.31
N HIS A 81 -15.11 -1.88 14.09
CA HIS A 81 -15.29 -0.50 13.62
C HIS A 81 -14.06 0.33 13.95
#